data_AF-A0A1X2I7B6-F1
#
_entry.id   AF-A0A1X2I7B6-F1
#
_cell.length_a   1.000
_cell.length_b   1.000
_cell.length_c   1.000
_cell.angle_alpha   90.00
_cell.angle_beta   90.00
_cell.angle_gamma   90.00
#
_symmetry.space_group_name_H-M   'P 1'
#
loop_
_entity.id
_entity.type
_entity.pdbx_description
1 polymer ?
#
loop_
_entity_poly.entity_id
_entity_poly.type
_entity_poly.pdbx_seq_one_letter_code
_entity_poly.pdbx_strand_id
1 'polypeptide(L)'
;MECVETNKMKGTGQYKDKSLHTNLILQMVLTATIALLFVPTTYVVYKLALDYGWKTYRKVGAHITVQKMYFTVSCFSLILKIDSFFEGLIMIFYALLQMGDGGVMPWIPGAMALLCLFGLFLARKAVSDENHWIMILFIIIQVSFIGVDGWMLYVQTYDTDPWYIILFYGATSLFMAVITLAYSIKCEMNFGKGLKPFVHWSLFGTKRPITSISTDQTLPLDDGDTDYTNYTVDNDLQQAILKQNRSSTNTYPTV
;
A
#
# COMPACT_ATOMS: atom_id res chain seq x y z
N MET A 1 6.02 -46.89 -46.22
CA MET A 1 5.73 -46.36 -44.86
C MET A 1 6.19 -44.90 -44.67
N GLU A 2 7.07 -44.36 -45.53
CA GLU A 2 7.60 -42.97 -45.42
C GLU A 2 6.57 -41.84 -45.66
N CYS A 3 5.45 -42.09 -46.38
CA CYS A 3 4.43 -41.05 -46.62
C CYS A 3 3.56 -40.72 -45.38
N VAL A 4 3.50 -41.57 -44.37
CA VAL A 4 2.65 -41.33 -43.18
C VAL A 4 3.35 -40.41 -42.18
N GLU A 5 4.67 -40.56 -42.02
CA GLU A 5 5.46 -39.73 -41.11
C GLU A 5 5.59 -38.27 -41.60
N THR A 6 5.78 -38.07 -42.91
CA THR A 6 5.88 -36.72 -43.49
C THR A 6 4.57 -35.92 -43.37
N ASN A 7 3.41 -36.59 -43.42
CA ASN A 7 2.11 -35.94 -43.18
C ASN A 7 1.87 -35.65 -41.68
N LYS A 8 2.33 -36.52 -40.78
CA LYS A 8 2.30 -36.23 -39.33
C LYS A 8 3.20 -35.05 -38.96
N MET A 9 4.41 -34.95 -39.54
CA MET A 9 5.33 -33.83 -39.29
C MET A 9 4.84 -32.50 -39.88
N LYS A 10 4.17 -32.52 -41.05
CA LYS A 10 3.50 -31.33 -41.59
C LYS A 10 2.31 -30.88 -40.73
N GLY A 11 1.54 -31.84 -40.18
CA GLY A 11 0.41 -31.56 -39.29
C GLY A 11 0.83 -30.96 -37.95
N THR A 12 1.93 -31.42 -37.35
CA THR A 12 2.45 -30.88 -36.08
C THR A 12 3.13 -29.51 -36.25
N GLY A 13 3.82 -29.28 -37.37
CA GLY A 13 4.39 -27.96 -37.71
C GLY A 13 3.31 -26.89 -37.90
N GLN A 14 2.27 -27.20 -38.66
CA GLN A 14 1.12 -26.30 -38.89
C GLN A 14 0.37 -25.94 -37.59
N TYR A 15 0.22 -26.90 -36.67
CA TYR A 15 -0.42 -26.66 -35.37
C TYR A 15 0.44 -25.76 -34.46
N LYS A 16 1.76 -25.97 -34.46
CA LYS A 16 2.72 -25.17 -33.68
C LYS A 16 2.79 -23.72 -34.18
N ASP A 17 2.82 -23.50 -35.50
CA ASP A 17 2.80 -22.14 -36.09
C ASP A 17 1.49 -21.41 -35.80
N LYS A 18 0.34 -22.06 -35.98
CA LYS A 18 -0.97 -21.44 -35.74
C LYS A 18 -1.17 -21.06 -34.26
N SER A 19 -0.70 -21.91 -33.33
CA SER A 19 -0.73 -21.62 -31.89
C SER A 19 0.19 -20.45 -31.54
N LEU A 20 1.41 -20.40 -32.11
CA LEU A 20 2.37 -19.32 -31.89
C LEU A 20 1.82 -17.96 -32.36
N HIS A 21 1.26 -17.90 -33.58
CA HIS A 21 0.66 -16.67 -34.11
C HIS A 21 -0.52 -16.18 -33.25
N THR A 22 -1.35 -17.10 -32.74
CA THR A 22 -2.47 -16.74 -31.87
C THR A 22 -1.99 -16.14 -30.54
N ASN A 23 -0.96 -16.73 -29.92
CA ASN A 23 -0.38 -16.22 -28.66
C ASN A 23 0.27 -14.84 -28.84
N LEU A 24 0.99 -14.61 -29.95
CA LEU A 24 1.58 -13.31 -30.27
C LEU A 24 0.52 -12.21 -30.46
N ILE A 25 -0.58 -12.53 -31.15
CA ILE A 25 -1.69 -11.58 -31.33
C ILE A 25 -2.32 -11.25 -29.98
N LEU A 26 -2.58 -12.24 -29.13
CA LEU A 26 -3.12 -12.02 -27.78
C LEU A 26 -2.19 -11.13 -26.94
N GLN A 27 -0.88 -11.36 -27.00
CA GLN A 27 0.10 -10.56 -26.28
C GLN A 27 0.14 -9.10 -26.77
N MET A 28 0.12 -8.88 -28.09
CA MET A 28 0.08 -7.52 -28.66
C MET A 28 -1.19 -6.77 -28.26
N VAL A 29 -2.35 -7.44 -28.33
CA VAL A 29 -3.64 -6.83 -27.94
C VAL A 29 -3.65 -6.49 -26.44
N LEU A 30 -3.13 -7.38 -25.60
CA LEU A 30 -3.02 -7.13 -24.16
C LEU A 30 -2.13 -5.92 -23.86
N THR A 31 -0.94 -5.85 -24.45
CA THR A 31 -0.02 -4.73 -24.27
C THR A 31 -0.61 -3.42 -24.78
N ALA A 32 -1.28 -3.43 -25.94
CA ALA A 32 -1.94 -2.24 -26.49
C ALA A 32 -3.08 -1.74 -25.57
N THR A 33 -3.86 -2.66 -25.01
CA THR A 33 -4.95 -2.32 -24.08
C THR A 33 -4.41 -1.71 -22.78
N ILE A 34 -3.33 -2.28 -22.22
CA ILE A 34 -2.68 -1.74 -21.02
C ILE A 34 -2.10 -0.34 -21.30
N ALA A 35 -1.45 -0.15 -22.45
CA ALA A 35 -0.91 1.16 -22.85
C ALA A 35 -2.01 2.22 -22.99
N LEU A 36 -3.16 1.86 -23.53
CA LEU A 36 -4.33 2.74 -23.62
C LEU A 36 -4.85 3.14 -22.23
N LEU A 37 -4.93 2.19 -21.30
CA LEU A 37 -5.38 2.43 -19.92
C LEU A 37 -4.37 3.21 -19.08
N PHE A 38 -3.09 3.19 -19.45
CA PHE A 38 -2.04 3.91 -18.74
C PHE A 38 -2.26 5.42 -18.76
N VAL A 39 -2.60 5.99 -19.93
CA VAL A 39 -2.79 7.45 -20.12
C VAL A 39 -3.80 8.07 -19.15
N PRO A 40 -5.07 7.60 -19.06
CA PRO A 40 -6.02 8.15 -18.10
C PRO A 40 -5.61 7.87 -16.65
N THR A 41 -4.94 6.74 -16.39
CA THR A 41 -4.46 6.39 -15.04
C THR A 41 -3.39 7.37 -14.58
N THR A 42 -2.43 7.73 -15.43
CA THR A 42 -1.42 8.75 -15.13
C THR A 42 -2.04 10.12 -14.86
N TYR A 43 -3.08 10.51 -15.64
CA TYR A 43 -3.80 11.75 -15.41
C TYR A 43 -4.50 11.78 -14.05
N VAL A 44 -5.17 10.67 -13.67
CA VAL A 44 -5.82 10.55 -12.36
C VAL A 44 -4.79 10.61 -11.22
N VAL A 45 -3.65 9.92 -11.36
CA VAL A 45 -2.55 9.96 -10.37
C VAL A 45 -2.00 11.38 -10.20
N TYR A 46 -1.80 12.12 -11.31
CA TYR A 46 -1.35 13.51 -11.27
C TYR A 46 -2.34 14.42 -10.52
N LYS A 47 -3.63 14.32 -10.84
CA LYS A 47 -4.67 15.09 -10.17
C LYS A 47 -4.76 14.74 -8.67
N LEU A 48 -4.68 13.45 -8.35
CA LEU A 48 -4.64 12.98 -6.96
C LEU A 48 -3.45 13.60 -6.22
N ALA A 49 -2.26 13.59 -6.81
CA ALA A 49 -1.07 14.14 -6.15
C ALA A 49 -1.24 15.63 -5.79
N LEU A 50 -1.86 16.42 -6.67
CA LEU A 50 -2.18 17.83 -6.40
C LEU A 50 -3.21 17.98 -5.27
N ASP A 51 -4.32 17.25 -5.34
CA ASP A 51 -5.41 17.33 -4.34
C ASP A 51 -4.94 16.84 -2.96
N TYR A 52 -4.11 15.80 -2.91
CA TYR A 52 -3.49 15.29 -1.68
C TYR A 52 -2.48 16.27 -1.08
N GLY A 53 -1.73 17.00 -1.91
CA GLY A 53 -0.83 18.05 -1.48
C GLY A 53 -1.58 19.18 -0.77
N TRP A 54 -2.66 19.66 -1.39
CA TRP A 54 -3.50 20.73 -0.85
C TRP A 54 -4.23 20.34 0.45
N LYS A 55 -4.79 19.13 0.51
CA LYS A 55 -5.45 18.61 1.72
C LYS A 55 -4.47 18.36 2.87
N THR A 56 -3.28 17.83 2.58
CA THR A 56 -2.22 17.61 3.57
C THR A 56 -1.71 18.94 4.13
N TYR A 57 -1.52 19.96 3.29
CA TYR A 57 -1.09 21.30 3.70
C TYR A 57 -2.05 21.91 4.73
N ARG A 58 -3.36 21.89 4.43
CA ARG A 58 -4.39 22.45 5.34
C ARG A 58 -4.53 21.70 6.67
N LYS A 59 -4.23 20.39 6.70
CA LYS A 59 -4.44 19.55 7.90
C LYS A 59 -3.27 19.57 8.91
N VAL A 60 -2.04 19.81 8.45
CA VAL A 60 -0.82 19.68 9.27
C VAL A 60 -0.23 21.05 9.69
N GLY A 61 -0.57 22.14 8.99
CA GLY A 61 -0.01 23.47 9.24
C GLY A 61 1.43 23.63 8.68
N ALA A 62 2.07 24.76 8.96
CA ALA A 62 3.33 25.21 8.31
C ALA A 62 4.58 24.37 8.63
N HIS A 63 4.49 23.34 9.49
CA HIS A 63 5.63 22.50 9.84
C HIS A 63 5.95 21.48 8.75
N ILE A 64 6.80 21.87 7.80
CA ILE A 64 7.26 21.06 6.66
C ILE A 64 7.82 19.69 7.05
N THR A 65 8.40 19.58 8.24
CA THR A 65 8.99 18.34 8.75
C THR A 65 7.89 17.31 9.03
N VAL A 66 6.87 17.69 9.79
CA VAL A 66 5.74 16.82 10.13
C VAL A 66 4.99 16.42 8.85
N GLN A 67 4.82 17.36 7.91
CA GLN A 67 4.18 17.11 6.61
C GLN A 67 4.88 16.01 5.79
N LYS A 68 6.22 16.07 5.69
CA LYS A 68 7.02 15.06 4.97
C LYS A 68 6.89 13.67 5.59
N MET A 69 6.77 13.61 6.91
CA MET A 69 6.60 12.37 7.64
C MET A 69 5.22 11.74 7.39
N TYR A 70 4.14 12.54 7.42
CA TYR A 70 2.79 12.10 7.03
C TYR A 70 2.75 11.53 5.63
N PHE A 71 3.39 12.25 4.70
CA PHE A 71 3.45 11.84 3.32
C PHE A 71 4.18 10.50 3.17
N THR A 72 5.31 10.32 3.85
CA THR A 72 6.09 9.07 3.83
C THR A 72 5.27 7.89 4.35
N VAL A 73 4.59 8.05 5.49
CA VAL A 73 3.74 6.99 6.07
C VAL A 73 2.53 6.66 5.19
N SER A 74 1.93 7.68 4.58
CA SER A 74 0.80 7.49 3.66
C SER A 74 1.24 6.78 2.38
N CYS A 75 2.39 7.17 1.82
CA CYS A 75 2.99 6.53 0.67
C CYS A 75 3.36 5.08 0.97
N PHE A 76 4.01 4.81 2.10
CA PHE A 76 4.31 3.47 2.58
C PHE A 76 3.05 2.60 2.70
N SER A 77 1.98 3.11 3.31
CA SER A 77 0.72 2.38 3.44
C SER A 77 0.03 2.09 2.10
N LEU A 78 0.28 2.90 1.08
CA LEU A 78 -0.25 2.69 -0.27
C LEU A 78 0.59 1.67 -1.03
N ILE A 79 1.92 1.82 -0.98
CA ILE A 79 2.87 0.87 -1.58
C ILE A 79 2.64 -0.51 -1.01
N LEU A 80 2.53 -0.64 0.32
CA LEU A 80 2.35 -1.92 1.00
C LEU A 80 1.06 -2.65 0.59
N LYS A 81 -0.03 -1.91 0.33
CA LYS A 81 -1.25 -2.51 -0.22
C LYS A 81 -0.99 -3.10 -1.60
N ILE A 82 -0.35 -2.34 -2.49
CA ILE A 82 -0.06 -2.80 -3.85
C ILE A 82 0.91 -3.98 -3.83
N ASP A 83 1.99 -3.86 -3.06
CA ASP A 83 3.03 -4.87 -2.90
C ASP A 83 2.46 -6.20 -2.44
N SER A 84 1.54 -6.18 -1.47
CA SER A 84 0.87 -7.40 -1.00
C SER A 84 0.08 -8.15 -2.07
N PHE A 85 -0.44 -7.45 -3.08
CA PHE A 85 -1.08 -8.11 -4.22
C PHE A 85 -0.04 -8.80 -5.10
N PHE A 86 1.10 -8.15 -5.36
CA PHE A 86 2.18 -8.75 -6.16
C PHE A 86 2.80 -9.95 -5.45
N GLU A 87 3.26 -9.78 -4.22
CA GLU A 87 3.90 -10.84 -3.42
C GLU A 87 2.93 -12.00 -3.13
N GLY A 88 1.69 -11.69 -2.74
CA GLY A 88 0.68 -12.70 -2.46
C GLY A 88 0.34 -13.54 -3.69
N LEU A 89 0.09 -12.90 -4.84
CA LEU A 89 -0.27 -13.62 -6.07
C LEU A 89 0.89 -14.45 -6.61
N ILE A 90 2.12 -13.92 -6.64
CA ILE A 90 3.26 -14.70 -7.16
C ILE A 90 3.54 -15.93 -6.29
N MET A 91 3.43 -15.80 -4.97
CA MET A 91 3.62 -16.92 -4.05
C MET A 91 2.54 -18.00 -4.22
N ILE A 92 1.30 -17.61 -4.50
CA ILE A 92 0.23 -18.56 -4.85
C ILE A 92 0.55 -19.26 -6.18
N PHE A 93 0.97 -18.53 -7.22
CA PHE A 93 1.34 -19.13 -8.49
C PHE A 93 2.50 -20.12 -8.34
N TYR A 94 3.54 -19.77 -7.59
CA TYR A 94 4.64 -20.67 -7.30
C TYR A 94 4.20 -21.91 -6.50
N ALA A 95 3.28 -21.77 -5.54
CA ALA A 95 2.73 -22.92 -4.82
C ALA A 95 1.99 -23.87 -5.77
N LEU A 96 1.17 -23.34 -6.69
CA LEU A 96 0.44 -24.13 -7.68
C LEU A 96 1.37 -24.84 -8.67
N LEU A 97 2.41 -24.15 -9.14
CA LEU A 97 3.42 -24.75 -10.03
C LEU A 97 4.12 -25.94 -9.36
N GLN A 98 4.59 -25.76 -8.12
CA GLN A 98 5.27 -26.84 -7.41
C GLN A 98 4.36 -28.03 -7.07
N MET A 99 3.06 -27.79 -6.83
CA MET A 99 2.09 -28.87 -6.65
C MET A 99 1.87 -29.68 -7.94
N GLY A 100 1.92 -29.04 -9.10
CA GLY A 100 1.78 -29.70 -10.39
C GLY A 100 2.99 -30.55 -10.77
N ASP A 101 4.21 -30.02 -10.55
CA ASP A 101 5.46 -30.66 -10.99
C ASP A 101 6.05 -31.64 -9.96
N GLY A 102 5.38 -31.85 -8.81
CA GLY A 102 5.89 -32.72 -7.75
C GLY A 102 7.17 -32.19 -7.10
N GLY A 103 7.30 -30.86 -7.04
CA GLY A 103 8.49 -30.17 -6.54
C GLY A 103 8.83 -30.54 -5.09
N VAL A 104 10.10 -30.36 -4.73
CA VAL A 104 10.66 -30.78 -3.43
C VAL A 104 10.05 -30.05 -2.23
N MET A 105 9.35 -28.93 -2.39
CA MET A 105 8.72 -28.26 -1.25
C MET A 105 7.56 -27.27 -1.59
N PRO A 106 6.40 -27.76 -2.07
CA PRO A 106 5.28 -26.91 -2.51
C PRO A 106 4.65 -26.09 -1.37
N TRP A 107 4.85 -26.50 -0.11
CA TRP A 107 4.28 -25.82 1.03
C TRP A 107 5.01 -24.53 1.42
N ILE A 108 6.27 -24.33 1.02
CA ILE A 108 7.03 -23.10 1.36
C ILE A 108 6.39 -21.86 0.74
N PRO A 109 6.17 -21.76 -0.59
CA PRO A 109 5.51 -20.59 -1.18
C PRO A 109 4.09 -20.40 -0.66
N GLY A 110 3.36 -21.50 -0.40
CA GLY A 110 2.02 -21.46 0.19
C GLY A 110 2.00 -20.88 1.61
N ALA A 111 2.96 -21.28 2.45
CA ALA A 111 3.13 -20.73 3.79
C ALA A 111 3.54 -19.25 3.75
N MET A 112 4.40 -18.87 2.80
CA MET A 112 4.77 -17.47 2.60
C MET A 112 3.56 -16.63 2.15
N ALA A 113 2.70 -17.12 1.26
CA ALA A 113 1.48 -16.39 0.90
C ALA A 113 0.58 -16.05 2.12
N LEU A 114 0.45 -16.97 3.08
CA LEU A 114 -0.25 -16.70 4.35
C LEU A 114 0.50 -15.70 5.24
N LEU A 115 1.82 -15.83 5.28
CA LEU A 115 2.69 -14.94 6.04
C LEU A 115 2.68 -13.51 5.47
N CYS A 116 2.41 -13.33 4.18
CA CYS A 116 2.21 -12.02 3.53
C CYS A 116 1.00 -11.31 4.13
N LEU A 117 -0.14 -12.01 4.25
CA LEU A 117 -1.36 -11.46 4.86
C LEU A 117 -1.13 -11.08 6.32
N PHE A 118 -0.40 -11.91 7.05
CA PHE A 118 0.00 -11.60 8.42
C PHE A 118 0.95 -10.39 8.50
N GLY A 119 1.90 -10.29 7.56
CA GLY A 119 2.84 -9.18 7.42
C GLY A 119 2.13 -7.84 7.21
N LEU A 120 1.05 -7.77 6.43
CA LEU A 120 0.25 -6.53 6.29
C LEU A 120 -0.33 -6.06 7.61
N PHE A 121 -0.89 -7.00 8.38
CA PHE A 121 -1.49 -6.66 9.66
C PHE A 121 -0.42 -6.13 10.63
N LEU A 122 0.73 -6.79 10.66
CA LEU A 122 1.88 -6.36 11.46
C LEU A 122 2.39 -5.00 11.04
N ALA A 123 2.58 -4.74 9.74
CA ALA A 123 3.06 -3.45 9.25
C ALA A 123 2.10 -2.33 9.59
N ARG A 124 0.79 -2.55 9.41
CA ARG A 124 -0.24 -1.57 9.78
C ARG A 124 -0.23 -1.29 11.29
N LYS A 125 -0.05 -2.33 12.11
CA LYS A 125 0.06 -2.19 13.57
C LYS A 125 1.35 -1.48 13.98
N ALA A 126 2.48 -1.81 13.35
CA ALA A 126 3.79 -1.20 13.61
C ALA A 126 3.76 0.31 13.37
N VAL A 127 3.16 0.73 12.26
CA VAL A 127 2.99 2.14 11.89
C VAL A 127 2.03 2.86 12.85
N SER A 128 0.94 2.21 13.27
CA SER A 128 -0.04 2.80 14.20
C SER A 128 0.53 2.99 15.61
N ASP A 129 1.23 1.98 16.12
CA ASP A 129 1.76 1.98 17.49
C ASP A 129 3.16 2.62 17.59
N GLU A 130 3.75 3.00 16.45
CA GLU A 130 5.14 3.52 16.34
C GLU A 130 6.14 2.57 17.03
N ASN A 131 5.91 1.27 16.89
CA ASN A 131 6.67 0.25 17.60
C ASN A 131 7.81 -0.28 16.71
N HIS A 132 9.04 0.12 17.06
CA HIS A 132 10.27 -0.33 16.41
C HIS A 132 10.39 -1.86 16.32
N TRP A 133 9.98 -2.58 17.36
CA TRP A 133 10.09 -4.05 17.37
C TRP A 133 9.21 -4.72 16.32
N ILE A 134 7.96 -4.27 16.17
CA ILE A 134 7.04 -4.83 15.17
C ILE A 134 7.49 -4.43 13.76
N MET A 135 8.08 -3.25 13.61
CA MET A 135 8.63 -2.79 12.33
C MET A 135 9.85 -3.61 11.89
N ILE A 136 10.79 -3.88 12.80
CA ILE A 136 11.95 -4.75 12.54
C ILE A 136 11.48 -6.16 12.17
N LEU A 137 10.47 -6.69 12.87
CA LEU A 137 9.90 -8.00 12.54
C LEU A 137 9.30 -8.01 11.12
N PHE A 138 8.60 -6.94 10.72
CA PHE A 138 8.11 -6.78 9.35
C PHE A 138 9.26 -6.72 8.32
N ILE A 139 10.34 -6.00 8.61
CA ILE A 139 11.53 -5.94 7.74
C ILE A 139 12.14 -7.33 7.53
N ILE A 140 12.27 -8.13 8.59
CA ILE A 140 12.80 -9.51 8.51
C ILE A 140 11.90 -10.39 7.63
N ILE A 141 10.58 -10.26 7.80
CA ILE A 141 9.60 -10.94 6.95
C ILE A 141 9.80 -10.53 5.48
N GLN A 142 9.92 -9.24 5.19
CA GLN A 142 10.09 -8.74 3.82
C GLN A 142 11.40 -9.24 3.18
N VAL A 143 12.49 -9.28 3.94
CA VAL A 143 13.78 -9.82 3.45
C VAL A 143 13.65 -11.32 3.14
N SER A 144 12.87 -12.05 3.94
CA SER A 144 12.58 -13.47 3.69
C SER A 144 11.79 -13.66 2.39
N PHE A 145 10.82 -12.78 2.08
CA PHE A 145 10.11 -12.79 0.80
C PHE A 145 11.04 -12.58 -0.39
N ILE A 146 11.90 -11.56 -0.32
CA ILE A 146 12.89 -11.25 -1.36
C ILE A 146 13.79 -12.47 -1.63
N GLY A 147 14.22 -13.16 -0.57
CA GLY A 147 15.03 -14.37 -0.68
C GLY A 147 14.31 -15.54 -1.35
N VAL A 148 13.07 -15.82 -0.95
CA VAL A 148 12.27 -16.92 -1.51
C VAL A 148 11.84 -16.63 -2.95
N ASP A 149 11.37 -15.43 -3.24
CA ASP A 149 10.99 -15.01 -4.60
C ASP A 149 12.20 -15.04 -5.53
N GLY A 150 13.34 -14.48 -5.09
CA GLY A 150 14.59 -14.52 -5.84
C GLY A 150 15.10 -15.95 -6.09
N TRP A 151 15.02 -16.84 -5.10
CA TRP A 151 15.35 -18.26 -5.27
C TRP A 151 14.44 -18.94 -6.30
N MET A 152 13.13 -18.73 -6.19
CA MET A 152 12.18 -19.34 -7.13
C MET A 152 12.38 -18.81 -8.55
N LEU A 153 12.62 -17.51 -8.70
CA LEU A 153 12.90 -16.90 -10.00
C LEU A 153 14.15 -17.51 -10.64
N TYR A 154 15.19 -17.77 -9.84
CA TYR A 154 16.38 -18.49 -10.30
C TYR A 154 16.04 -19.91 -10.78
N VAL A 155 15.35 -20.72 -9.97
CA VAL A 155 14.97 -22.10 -10.34
C VAL A 155 14.14 -22.12 -11.63
N GLN A 156 13.14 -21.24 -11.74
CA GLN A 156 12.26 -21.16 -12.92
C GLN A 156 12.97 -20.67 -14.19
N THR A 157 14.13 -20.00 -14.04
CA THR A 157 14.92 -19.53 -15.19
C THR A 157 15.87 -20.60 -15.71
N TYR A 158 16.43 -21.45 -14.83
CA TYR A 158 17.48 -22.41 -15.20
C TYR A 158 17.01 -23.86 -15.32
N ASP A 159 16.08 -24.31 -14.47
CA ASP A 159 15.73 -25.73 -14.35
C ASP A 159 14.44 -26.12 -15.08
N THR A 160 13.63 -25.15 -15.52
CA THR A 160 12.30 -25.40 -16.10
C THR A 160 12.09 -24.56 -17.36
N ASP A 161 11.23 -25.03 -18.28
CA ASP A 161 10.80 -24.24 -19.44
C ASP A 161 10.16 -22.92 -18.94
N PRO A 162 10.80 -21.76 -19.18
CA PRO A 162 10.43 -20.54 -18.49
C PRO A 162 9.08 -20.02 -19.00
N TRP A 163 8.07 -20.02 -18.14
CA TRP A 163 6.83 -19.34 -18.46
C TRP A 163 7.04 -17.83 -18.29
N TYR A 164 7.35 -17.15 -19.40
CA TYR A 164 7.77 -15.74 -19.43
C TYR A 164 6.84 -14.78 -18.67
N ILE A 165 5.53 -15.06 -18.61
CA ILE A 165 4.57 -14.25 -17.86
C ILE A 165 4.86 -14.31 -16.35
N ILE A 166 5.15 -15.50 -15.81
CA ILE A 166 5.45 -15.68 -14.39
C ILE A 166 6.81 -15.08 -14.06
N LEU A 167 7.82 -15.20 -14.93
CA LEU A 167 9.11 -14.55 -14.73
C LEU A 167 9.00 -13.02 -14.72
N PHE A 168 8.25 -12.44 -15.66
CA PHE A 168 8.00 -11.00 -15.69
C PHE A 168 7.26 -10.53 -14.43
N TYR A 169 6.26 -11.30 -14.00
CA TYR A 169 5.50 -11.00 -12.79
C TYR A 169 6.37 -11.12 -11.53
N GLY A 170 7.16 -12.18 -11.39
CA GLY A 170 8.10 -12.38 -10.28
C GLY A 170 9.16 -11.28 -10.23
N ALA A 171 9.75 -10.90 -11.36
CA ALA A 171 10.69 -9.78 -11.41
C ALA A 171 10.05 -8.45 -10.98
N THR A 172 8.79 -8.22 -11.35
CA THR A 172 8.02 -7.03 -10.94
C THR A 172 7.71 -7.06 -9.44
N SER A 173 7.35 -8.23 -8.90
CA SER A 173 7.13 -8.44 -7.46
C SER A 173 8.40 -8.15 -6.67
N LEU A 174 9.54 -8.71 -7.09
CA LEU A 174 10.83 -8.48 -6.45
C LEU A 174 11.22 -7.00 -6.43
N PHE A 175 10.97 -6.28 -7.53
CA PHE A 175 11.22 -4.84 -7.61
C PHE A 175 10.34 -4.06 -6.62
N MET A 176 9.06 -4.39 -6.52
CA MET A 176 8.15 -3.76 -5.55
C MET A 176 8.56 -4.06 -4.10
N ALA A 177 8.96 -5.30 -3.80
CA ALA A 177 9.45 -5.69 -2.47
C ALA A 177 10.67 -4.86 -2.03
N VAL A 178 11.60 -4.59 -2.95
CA VAL A 178 12.77 -3.73 -2.67
C VAL A 178 12.34 -2.28 -2.38
N ILE A 179 11.36 -1.75 -3.13
CA ILE A 179 10.82 -0.41 -2.86
C ILE A 179 10.15 -0.39 -1.48
N THR A 180 9.31 -1.37 -1.16
CA THR A 180 8.66 -1.49 0.15
C THR A 180 9.68 -1.54 1.29
N LEU A 181 10.77 -2.30 1.11
CA LEU A 181 11.87 -2.37 2.07
C LEU A 181 12.56 -1.00 2.26
N ALA A 182 12.80 -0.25 1.18
CA ALA A 182 13.39 1.09 1.30
C ALA A 182 12.47 2.07 2.05
N TYR A 183 11.15 2.01 1.80
CA TYR A 183 10.18 2.84 2.52
C TYR A 183 9.99 2.41 3.97
N SER A 184 10.07 1.11 4.27
CA SER A 184 9.96 0.61 5.64
C SER A 184 11.11 1.14 6.51
N ILE A 185 12.34 1.11 5.99
CA ILE A 185 13.52 1.70 6.66
C ILE A 185 13.34 3.21 6.86
N LYS A 186 12.85 3.94 5.84
CA LYS A 186 12.56 5.38 5.98
C LYS A 186 11.50 5.67 7.04
N CYS A 187 10.47 4.83 7.15
CA CYS A 187 9.46 4.94 8.20
C CYS A 187 10.08 4.71 9.59
N GLU A 188 10.96 3.73 9.74
CA GLU A 188 11.63 3.44 11.01
C GLU A 188 12.54 4.59 11.47
N MET A 189 13.35 5.16 10.57
CA MET A 189 14.20 6.34 10.86
C MET A 189 13.40 7.58 11.28
N ASN A 190 12.09 7.54 11.05
CA ASN A 190 11.18 8.63 11.33
C ASN A 190 10.38 8.46 12.62
N PHE A 191 10.43 7.27 13.23
CA PHE A 191 9.80 7.01 14.52
C PHE A 191 10.48 7.78 15.66
N GLY A 192 9.70 8.17 16.65
CA GLY A 192 10.12 8.94 17.83
C GLY A 192 10.13 10.47 17.65
N LYS A 193 9.84 10.99 16.45
CA LYS A 193 9.93 12.43 16.15
C LYS A 193 8.62 13.20 16.36
N GLY A 194 7.68 12.66 17.15
CA GLY A 194 6.42 13.33 17.51
C GLY A 194 5.30 13.16 16.48
N LEU A 195 5.30 12.04 15.74
CA LEU A 195 4.27 11.75 14.73
C LEU A 195 2.93 11.30 15.34
N LYS A 196 2.96 10.79 16.57
CA LYS A 196 1.83 10.23 17.31
C LYS A 196 0.56 11.10 17.40
N PRO A 197 0.61 12.44 17.55
CA PRO A 197 -0.60 13.27 17.69
C PRO A 197 -1.38 13.46 16.38
N PHE A 198 -0.72 13.35 15.23
CA PHE A 198 -1.31 13.70 13.95
C PHE A 198 -1.72 12.43 13.12
N VAL A 199 -1.18 11.23 13.43
CA VAL A 199 -1.51 9.95 12.75
C VAL A 199 -2.65 9.33 13.56
N HIS A 200 -3.86 9.85 13.38
CA HIS A 200 -5.03 9.07 13.78
C HIS A 200 -5.27 8.00 12.71
N TRP A 201 -4.88 6.75 12.99
CA TRP A 201 -5.40 5.59 12.28
C TRP A 201 -5.83 4.59 13.33
N SER A 202 -7.08 4.70 13.77
CA SER A 202 -7.65 3.76 14.73
C SER A 202 -8.21 2.55 13.98
N LEU A 203 -7.61 1.38 14.22
CA LEU A 203 -8.05 0.09 13.65
C LEU A 203 -9.40 -0.37 14.25
N PHE A 204 -9.65 0.06 15.47
CA PHE A 204 -10.95 0.01 16.15
C PHE A 204 -11.23 1.44 16.61
N GLY A 205 -12.47 1.92 16.46
CA GLY A 205 -12.91 3.31 16.63
C GLY A 205 -12.69 3.98 18.00
N THR A 206 -11.68 3.59 18.77
CA THR A 206 -11.23 4.28 19.97
C THR A 206 -10.55 5.59 19.56
N LYS A 207 -11.35 6.66 19.51
CA LYS A 207 -10.86 8.04 19.42
C LYS A 207 -9.98 8.31 20.63
N ARG A 208 -8.68 8.55 20.44
CA ARG A 208 -7.85 9.17 21.48
C ARG A 208 -8.13 10.68 21.46
N PRO A 209 -8.24 11.35 22.61
CA PRO A 209 -8.44 12.79 22.65
C PRO A 209 -7.27 13.46 21.93
N ILE A 210 -7.59 14.28 20.92
CA ILE A 210 -6.63 15.19 20.28
C ILE A 210 -6.10 16.06 21.41
N THR A 211 -4.87 15.80 21.86
CA THR A 211 -4.19 16.74 22.74
C THR A 211 -3.87 17.93 21.86
N SER A 212 -4.65 19.00 22.02
CA SER A 212 -4.39 20.28 21.38
C SER A 212 -2.94 20.65 21.67
N ILE A 213 -2.10 20.62 20.65
CA ILE A 213 -0.87 21.37 20.67
C ILE A 213 -1.33 22.82 20.80
N SER A 214 -1.06 23.41 21.95
CA SER A 214 -1.21 24.83 22.25
C SER A 214 -0.50 25.62 21.17
N THR A 215 -1.24 25.97 20.12
CA THR A 215 -0.79 26.83 19.04
C THR A 215 -1.14 28.25 19.45
N ASP A 216 -0.24 28.86 20.22
CA ASP A 216 -0.14 30.31 20.36
C ASP A 216 0.47 30.89 19.06
N GLN A 217 -0.14 30.58 17.93
CA GLN A 217 0.14 31.23 16.65
C GLN A 217 -1.18 31.56 15.97
N THR A 218 -1.61 32.79 16.23
CA THR A 218 -2.65 33.52 15.52
C THR A 218 -2.28 33.66 14.04
N LEU A 219 -2.59 32.64 13.25
CA LEU A 219 -2.76 32.76 11.80
C LEU A 219 -4.18 33.26 11.54
N PRO A 220 -4.39 34.43 10.91
CA PRO A 220 -5.72 34.85 10.51
C PRO A 220 -6.16 33.95 9.35
N LEU A 221 -7.05 33.02 9.65
CA LEU A 221 -7.70 32.20 8.64
C LEU A 221 -8.81 33.03 7.99
N ASP A 222 -8.65 33.21 6.70
CA ASP A 222 -9.66 33.68 5.75
C ASP A 222 -10.87 32.72 5.80
N ASP A 223 -12.04 33.28 6.12
CA ASP A 223 -13.30 32.58 6.32
C ASP A 223 -13.86 32.11 4.96
N GLY A 224 -13.81 30.80 4.73
CA GLY A 224 -14.49 30.15 3.62
C GLY A 224 -14.36 28.64 3.70
N ASP A 225 -15.47 27.95 3.94
CA ASP A 225 -15.64 26.49 3.98
C ASP A 225 -15.34 25.77 5.32
N THR A 226 -16.13 26.12 6.35
CA THR A 226 -16.38 25.28 7.51
C THR A 226 -17.44 24.22 7.18
N ASP A 227 -17.00 23.01 6.77
CA ASP A 227 -17.92 21.85 6.69
C ASP A 227 -17.28 20.48 6.98
N TYR A 228 -16.20 20.42 7.79
CA TYR A 228 -15.54 19.13 8.11
C TYR A 228 -15.25 18.87 9.58
N THR A 229 -15.86 19.60 10.50
CA THR A 229 -15.87 19.20 11.91
C THR A 229 -17.30 18.94 12.36
N ASN A 230 -17.68 17.67 12.44
CA ASN A 230 -18.77 17.19 13.29
C ASN A 230 -18.42 17.38 14.80
N TYR A 231 -17.85 18.53 15.14
CA TYR A 231 -17.84 19.08 16.49
C TYR A 231 -18.96 20.10 16.47
N THR A 232 -20.09 19.74 17.07
CA THR A 232 -21.23 20.63 17.22
C THR A 232 -20.79 21.81 18.07
N VAL A 233 -20.45 22.91 17.39
CA VAL A 233 -20.22 24.26 17.96
C VAL A 233 -21.36 24.62 18.92
N ASP A 234 -22.56 24.07 18.71
CA ASP A 234 -23.71 24.20 19.60
C ASP A 234 -23.45 23.84 21.07
N ASN A 235 -22.66 22.81 21.38
CA ASN A 235 -22.47 22.39 22.78
C ASN A 235 -21.54 23.35 23.54
N ASP A 236 -20.47 23.82 22.91
CA ASP A 236 -19.56 24.80 23.53
C ASP A 236 -20.18 26.19 23.57
N LEU A 237 -20.98 26.56 22.55
CA LEU A 237 -21.75 27.80 22.55
C LEU A 237 -22.84 27.77 23.63
N GLN A 238 -23.56 26.67 23.79
CA GLN A 238 -24.53 26.52 24.89
C GLN A 238 -23.85 26.56 26.26
N GLN A 239 -22.68 25.95 26.44
CA GLN A 239 -21.95 26.03 27.70
C GLN A 239 -21.41 27.44 27.98
N ALA A 240 -20.99 28.18 26.96
CA ALA A 240 -20.54 29.57 27.09
C ALA A 240 -21.72 30.50 27.46
N ILE A 241 -22.88 30.33 26.81
CA ILE A 241 -24.10 31.09 27.10
C ILE A 241 -24.58 30.80 28.54
N LEU A 242 -24.59 29.53 28.97
CA LEU A 242 -24.96 29.15 30.33
C LEU A 242 -23.99 29.72 31.39
N LYS A 243 -22.69 29.78 31.09
CA LYS A 243 -21.71 30.42 31.98
C LYS A 243 -21.92 31.93 32.10
N GLN A 244 -22.21 32.63 30.99
CA GLN A 244 -22.52 34.06 31.04
C GLN A 244 -23.80 34.33 31.83
N ASN A 245 -24.85 33.53 31.61
CA ASN A 245 -26.13 33.71 32.29
C ASN A 245 -26.05 33.41 33.81
N ARG A 246 -25.17 32.49 34.22
CA ARG A 246 -24.88 32.23 35.64
C ARG A 246 -24.07 33.36 36.30
N SER A 247 -23.24 34.06 35.54
CA SER A 247 -22.42 35.17 36.04
C SER A 247 -23.24 36.45 36.23
N SER A 248 -24.28 36.68 35.43
CA SER A 248 -25.18 37.83 35.58
C SER A 248 -26.11 37.76 36.80
N THR A 249 -26.40 36.56 37.31
CA THR A 249 -27.34 36.39 38.45
C THR A 249 -26.71 36.73 39.81
N ASN A 250 -25.38 36.84 39.91
CA ASN A 250 -24.67 37.08 41.18
C ASN A 250 -24.37 38.58 41.47
N THR A 251 -24.93 39.52 40.72
CA THR A 251 -24.61 40.97 40.86
C THR A 251 -25.71 41.84 41.48
N TYR A 252 -26.73 41.26 42.11
CA TYR A 252 -27.64 42.03 42.96
C TYR A 252 -27.22 41.92 44.44
N PRO A 253 -26.70 43.01 45.06
CA PRO A 253 -26.54 43.04 46.50
C PRO A 253 -27.94 43.07 47.14
N THR A 254 -28.24 42.05 47.94
CA THR A 254 -29.36 42.07 48.88
C THR A 254 -29.08 43.16 49.91
N VAL A 255 -29.84 44.25 49.83
CA VAL A 255 -29.96 45.27 50.88
C VAL A 255 -30.81 44.73 52.02
#